data_AF-A0AAV6ZKN5-F1
#
_entry.id   AF-A0AAV6ZKN5-F1
#
_cell.length_a   1.000
_cell.length_b   1.000
_cell.length_c   1.000
_cell.angle_alpha   90.00
_cell.angle_beta   90.00
_cell.angle_gamma   90.00
#
_symmetry.space_group_name_H-M   'P 1'
#
loop_
_entity.id
_entity.type
_entity.pdbx_description
1 polymer ?
#
loop_
_entity_poly.entity_id
_entity_poly.type
_entity_poly.pdbx_seq_one_letter_code
_entity_poly.pdbx_strand_id
1 'polypeptide(L)'
;MKGLNFTPDYYNQSSTAYKDLAARFTVNLANYMKVALNVSNFQIIVVGFRQGSIDAYFMSIINSSSPISSADMEKALLAQNVLPGDVTVNLLPAIATNQVTTEDNNWRTATIVVAVLLGVFLLIVVVLSALWIYTKNRAGRYSPYTDNILGHSYKNF
;
A
#
# COMPACT_ATOMS: atom_id res chain seq x y z
N MET A 1 -26.32 28.04 -8.43
CA MET A 1 -26.71 28.77 -9.66
C MET A 1 -28.17 29.20 -9.50
N LYS A 2 -28.43 30.42 -8.99
CA LYS A 2 -29.81 30.92 -8.80
C LYS A 2 -30.47 31.18 -10.15
N GLY A 3 -31.69 30.65 -10.33
CA GLY A 3 -32.58 30.99 -11.44
C GLY A 3 -32.62 30.02 -12.63
N LEU A 4 -31.97 28.86 -12.56
CA LEU A 4 -32.17 27.81 -13.56
C LEU A 4 -33.39 26.96 -13.18
N ASN A 5 -34.49 27.14 -13.90
CA ASN A 5 -35.56 26.17 -13.87
C ASN A 5 -35.07 24.88 -14.52
N PHE A 6 -35.24 23.77 -13.82
CA PHE A 6 -34.98 22.46 -14.39
C PHE A 6 -35.79 22.29 -15.69
N THR A 7 -35.13 21.97 -16.79
CA THR A 7 -35.79 21.66 -18.06
C THR A 7 -35.61 20.17 -18.38
N PRO A 8 -36.57 19.54 -19.08
CA PRO A 8 -36.41 18.15 -19.54
C PRO A 8 -35.15 17.94 -20.40
N ASP A 9 -34.63 18.98 -21.03
CA ASP A 9 -33.43 18.91 -21.86
C ASP A 9 -32.18 18.52 -21.06
N TYR A 10 -32.17 18.70 -19.73
CA TYR A 10 -31.08 18.25 -18.86
C TYR A 10 -31.03 16.73 -18.68
N TYR A 11 -32.08 16.00 -19.05
CA TYR A 11 -31.99 14.54 -19.17
C TYR A 11 -31.38 14.09 -20.50
N ASN A 12 -31.41 14.95 -21.51
CA ASN A 12 -30.87 14.63 -22.82
C ASN A 12 -29.43 15.15 -22.93
N GLN A 13 -28.45 14.26 -22.78
CA GLN A 13 -27.03 14.59 -22.89
C GLN A 13 -26.62 15.17 -24.26
N SER A 14 -27.44 14.94 -25.29
CA SER A 14 -27.21 15.49 -26.63
C SER A 14 -27.72 16.93 -26.78
N SER A 15 -28.57 17.40 -25.86
CA SER A 15 -29.16 18.74 -25.93
C SER A 15 -28.12 19.82 -25.71
N THR A 16 -28.34 20.98 -26.34
CA THR A 16 -27.49 22.16 -26.15
C THR A 16 -27.53 22.62 -24.69
N ALA A 17 -28.72 22.64 -24.09
CA ALA A 17 -28.91 23.05 -22.70
C ALA A 17 -28.11 22.18 -21.71
N TYR A 18 -28.06 20.86 -21.91
CA TYR A 18 -27.23 19.95 -21.12
C TYR A 18 -25.75 20.25 -21.30
N LYS A 19 -25.30 20.33 -22.56
CA LYS A 19 -23.87 20.53 -22.89
C LYS A 19 -23.34 21.84 -22.32
N ASP A 20 -24.13 22.91 -22.41
CA ASP A 20 -23.75 24.22 -21.88
C ASP A 20 -23.68 24.21 -20.35
N LEU A 21 -24.64 23.57 -19.68
CA LEU A 21 -24.66 23.45 -18.23
C LEU A 21 -23.49 22.58 -17.73
N ALA A 22 -23.26 21.43 -18.37
CA ALA A 22 -22.15 20.54 -18.06
C ALA A 22 -20.79 21.22 -18.28
N ALA A 23 -20.62 21.95 -19.39
CA ALA A 23 -19.38 22.68 -19.66
C ALA A 23 -19.12 23.76 -18.60
N ARG A 24 -20.13 24.56 -18.26
CA ARG A 24 -20.00 25.60 -17.22
C ARG A 24 -19.70 25.01 -15.85
N PHE A 25 -20.37 23.93 -15.49
CA PHE A 25 -20.11 23.19 -14.26
C PHE A 25 -18.67 22.67 -14.21
N THR A 26 -18.26 21.94 -15.26
CA THR A 26 -16.91 21.35 -15.38
C THR A 26 -15.82 22.41 -15.31
N VAL A 27 -15.92 23.50 -16.08
CA VAL A 27 -14.87 24.54 -16.10
C VAL A 27 -14.73 25.22 -14.73
N ASN A 28 -15.84 25.59 -14.10
CA ASN A 28 -15.80 26.31 -12.82
C ASN A 28 -15.30 25.42 -11.68
N LEU A 29 -15.82 24.18 -11.60
CA LEU A 29 -15.45 23.25 -10.56
C LEU A 29 -14.01 22.77 -10.73
N ALA A 30 -13.61 22.40 -11.96
CA ALA A 30 -12.25 21.90 -12.21
C ALA A 30 -11.19 22.97 -11.92
N ASN A 31 -11.38 24.21 -12.37
CA ASN A 31 -10.41 25.27 -12.13
C ASN A 31 -10.20 25.55 -10.64
N TYR A 32 -11.28 25.57 -9.87
CA TYR A 32 -11.17 25.75 -8.43
C TYR A 32 -10.46 24.56 -7.78
N MET A 33 -10.86 23.33 -8.10
CA MET A 33 -10.29 22.13 -7.49
C MET A 33 -8.79 22.01 -7.76
N LYS A 34 -8.32 22.46 -8.94
CA LYS A 34 -6.88 22.56 -9.23
C LYS A 34 -6.14 23.44 -8.24
N VAL A 35 -6.71 24.62 -7.93
CA VAL A 35 -6.12 25.57 -6.99
C VAL A 35 -6.23 25.05 -5.56
N ALA A 36 -7.40 24.55 -5.16
CA ALA A 36 -7.67 24.09 -3.79
C ALA A 36 -6.84 22.87 -3.40
N LEU A 37 -6.62 21.95 -4.33
CA LEU A 37 -5.82 20.73 -4.12
C LEU A 37 -4.36 20.88 -4.57
N ASN A 38 -3.98 22.04 -5.11
CA ASN A 38 -2.65 22.30 -5.67
C ASN A 38 -2.19 21.22 -6.68
N VAL A 39 -3.07 20.88 -7.62
CA VAL A 39 -2.81 19.87 -8.66
C VAL A 39 -2.69 20.48 -10.05
N SER A 40 -1.81 19.90 -10.88
CA SER A 40 -1.59 20.34 -12.25
C SER A 40 -2.78 20.04 -13.17
N ASN A 41 -3.54 18.97 -12.87
CA ASN A 41 -4.68 18.54 -13.65
C ASN A 41 -5.80 17.99 -12.76
N PHE A 42 -7.02 18.50 -12.99
CA PHE A 42 -8.26 18.00 -12.42
C PHE A 42 -9.29 18.00 -13.56
N GLN A 43 -9.75 16.82 -13.98
CA GLN A 43 -10.77 16.66 -15.02
C GLN A 43 -12.09 16.22 -14.38
N ILE A 44 -13.19 16.70 -14.93
CA ILE A 44 -14.55 16.38 -14.47
C ILE A 44 -15.34 15.84 -15.64
N ILE A 45 -15.99 14.71 -15.41
CA ILE A 45 -16.91 14.07 -16.35
C ILE A 45 -18.30 14.11 -15.71
N VAL A 46 -19.19 14.92 -16.25
CA VAL A 46 -20.59 15.00 -15.79
C VAL A 46 -21.36 13.79 -16.31
N VAL A 47 -21.88 13.00 -15.38
CA VAL A 47 -22.67 11.79 -15.63
C VAL A 47 -24.13 12.15 -15.91
N GLY A 48 -24.66 13.18 -15.23
CA GLY A 48 -26.00 13.68 -15.50
C GLY A 48 -26.50 14.69 -14.47
N PHE A 49 -27.69 15.22 -14.74
CA PHE A 49 -28.42 16.10 -13.85
C PHE A 49 -29.75 15.46 -13.45
N ARG A 50 -30.20 15.69 -12.22
CA ARG A 50 -31.52 15.26 -11.75
C ARG A 50 -32.43 16.44 -11.41
N GLN A 51 -33.74 16.20 -11.52
CA GLN A 51 -34.78 17.16 -11.18
C GLN A 51 -34.80 17.47 -9.69
N GLY A 52 -34.91 18.77 -9.37
CA GLY A 52 -34.75 19.34 -8.04
C GLY A 52 -33.99 20.67 -8.13
N SER A 53 -33.11 20.95 -7.16
CA SER A 53 -32.13 22.04 -7.21
C SER A 53 -30.91 21.71 -8.10
N ILE A 54 -31.15 21.09 -9.26
CA ILE A 54 -30.14 20.56 -10.21
C ILE A 54 -28.97 19.87 -9.48
N ASP A 55 -29.16 18.60 -9.13
CA ASP A 55 -28.07 17.79 -8.59
C ASP A 55 -27.17 17.30 -9.74
N ALA A 56 -25.90 17.68 -9.72
CA ALA A 56 -24.91 17.26 -10.71
C ALA A 56 -24.16 16.02 -10.22
N TYR A 57 -24.31 14.91 -10.95
CA TYR A 57 -23.52 13.70 -10.73
C TYR A 57 -22.29 13.77 -11.62
N PHE A 58 -21.10 13.62 -11.05
CA PHE A 58 -19.86 13.68 -11.82
C PHE A 58 -18.81 12.72 -11.27
N MET A 59 -17.85 12.39 -12.12
CA MET A 59 -16.61 11.71 -11.76
C MET A 59 -15.45 12.67 -11.97
N SER A 60 -14.41 12.56 -11.16
CA SER A 60 -13.17 13.34 -11.34
C SER A 60 -11.97 12.44 -11.60
N ILE A 61 -11.03 12.96 -12.40
CA ILE A 61 -9.74 12.34 -12.66
C ILE A 61 -8.67 13.34 -12.25
N ILE A 62 -7.72 12.88 -11.43
CA ILE A 62 -6.68 13.74 -10.86
C ILE A 62 -5.32 13.12 -11.14
N ASN A 63 -4.41 13.91 -11.69
CA ASN A 63 -3.01 13.53 -11.81
C ASN A 63 -2.23 14.33 -10.76
N SER A 64 -1.85 13.67 -9.68
CA SER A 64 -1.09 14.24 -8.57
C SER A 64 0.16 13.40 -8.31
N SER A 65 1.26 14.07 -7.94
CA SER A 65 2.48 13.40 -7.48
C SER A 65 2.33 12.83 -6.07
N SER A 66 1.34 13.31 -5.31
CA SER A 66 1.06 12.91 -3.93
C SER A 66 -0.37 12.37 -3.81
N PRO A 67 -0.62 11.34 -2.98
CA PRO A 67 -1.97 10.86 -2.71
C PRO A 67 -2.83 11.98 -2.13
N ILE A 68 -4.06 12.10 -2.61
CA ILE A 68 -5.05 13.05 -2.09
C ILE A 68 -6.06 12.24 -1.28
N SER A 69 -6.25 12.60 -0.01
CA SER A 69 -7.22 11.92 0.83
C SER A 69 -8.65 12.28 0.41
N SER A 70 -9.60 11.40 0.71
CA SER A 70 -11.04 11.71 0.54
C SER A 70 -11.45 12.93 1.38
N ALA A 71 -10.87 13.10 2.57
CA ALA A 71 -11.13 14.25 3.45
C ALA A 71 -10.66 15.58 2.83
N ASP A 72 -9.52 15.60 2.15
CA ASP A 72 -9.02 16.80 1.47
C ASP A 72 -9.91 17.17 0.27
N MET A 73 -10.37 16.17 -0.48
CA MET A 73 -11.34 16.36 -1.57
C MET A 73 -12.67 16.91 -1.04
N GLU A 74 -13.22 16.32 0.02
CA GLU A 74 -14.44 16.79 0.67
C GLU A 74 -14.29 18.23 1.16
N LYS A 75 -13.19 18.53 1.86
CA LYS A 75 -12.90 19.87 2.37
C LYS A 75 -12.79 20.90 1.24
N ALA A 76 -12.12 20.57 0.14
CA ALA A 76 -12.00 21.45 -1.02
C ALA A 76 -13.38 21.71 -1.65
N LEU A 77 -14.21 20.67 -1.81
CA LEU A 77 -15.56 20.81 -2.35
C LEU A 77 -16.49 21.63 -1.43
N LEU A 78 -16.38 21.47 -0.12
CA LEU A 78 -17.16 22.23 0.87
C LEU A 78 -16.69 23.68 1.02
N ALA A 79 -15.41 23.95 0.79
CA ALA A 79 -14.87 25.31 0.76
C ALA A 79 -15.35 26.09 -0.48
N GLN A 80 -15.95 25.40 -1.45
CA GLN A 80 -16.33 25.97 -2.73
C GLN A 80 -17.77 26.51 -2.74
N ASN A 81 -17.93 27.79 -2.38
CA ASN A 81 -19.16 28.57 -2.62
C ASN A 81 -19.38 28.97 -4.12
N VAL A 82 -18.72 28.30 -5.08
CA VAL A 82 -18.50 28.81 -6.46
C VAL A 82 -19.67 28.61 -7.42
N LEU A 83 -20.77 28.01 -6.99
CA LEU A 83 -22.01 28.07 -7.75
C LEU A 83 -22.87 29.19 -7.15
N PRO A 84 -23.07 30.34 -7.84
CA PRO A 84 -23.78 31.48 -7.27
C PRO A 84 -25.17 31.05 -6.81
N GLY A 85 -25.41 31.12 -5.50
CA GLY A 85 -26.66 30.69 -4.85
C GLY A 85 -26.66 29.22 -4.46
N ASP A 86 -26.62 29.00 -3.14
CA ASP A 86 -27.20 27.91 -2.34
C ASP A 86 -27.19 26.51 -2.99
N VAL A 87 -26.01 26.06 -3.43
CA VAL A 87 -25.82 24.64 -3.77
C VAL A 87 -25.38 23.91 -2.52
N THR A 88 -26.27 23.10 -1.96
CA THR A 88 -25.90 22.08 -0.97
C THR A 88 -25.17 20.96 -1.69
N VAL A 89 -23.86 20.89 -1.51
CA VAL A 89 -23.06 19.75 -1.98
C VAL A 89 -23.33 18.58 -1.04
N ASN A 90 -24.32 17.76 -1.37
CA ASN A 90 -24.50 16.48 -0.71
C ASN A 90 -23.46 15.50 -1.28
N LEU A 91 -22.31 15.43 -0.61
CA LEU A 91 -21.33 14.38 -0.86
C LEU A 91 -21.94 13.05 -0.42
N LEU A 92 -22.37 12.25 -1.38
CA LEU A 92 -22.44 10.81 -1.16
C LEU A 92 -21.00 10.34 -0.85
N PRO A 93 -20.82 9.35 0.04
CA PRO A 93 -19.49 8.88 0.41
C PRO A 93 -18.66 8.62 -0.84
N ALA A 94 -17.58 9.38 -1.02
CA ALA A 94 -16.68 9.16 -2.13
C ALA A 94 -16.19 7.71 -2.02
N ILE A 95 -16.48 6.88 -3.02
CA ILE A 95 -15.86 5.56 -3.13
C ILE A 95 -14.40 5.86 -3.47
N ALA A 96 -13.57 5.99 -2.43
CA ALA A 96 -12.14 6.02 -2.56
C ALA A 96 -11.75 4.71 -3.24
N THR A 97 -11.45 4.76 -4.53
CA THR A 97 -10.85 3.64 -5.22
C THR A 97 -9.46 3.54 -4.60
N ASN A 98 -9.29 2.57 -3.71
CA ASN A 98 -8.01 2.34 -3.03
C ASN A 98 -6.94 2.31 -4.12
N GLN A 99 -6.04 3.29 -4.08
CA GLN A 99 -4.80 3.17 -4.82
C GLN A 99 -4.19 1.85 -4.38
N VAL A 100 -3.82 1.01 -5.35
CA VAL A 100 -3.01 -0.17 -5.09
C VAL A 100 -1.76 0.35 -4.40
N THR A 101 -1.73 0.26 -3.07
CA THR A 101 -0.53 0.46 -2.28
C THR A 101 0.48 -0.51 -2.87
N THR A 102 1.56 0.02 -3.41
CA THR A 102 2.76 -0.77 -3.72
C THR A 102 3.02 -1.64 -2.49
N GLU A 103 2.78 -2.95 -2.60
CA GLU A 103 3.09 -3.89 -1.51
C GLU A 103 4.52 -3.60 -1.07
N ASP A 104 4.67 -3.18 0.18
CA ASP A 104 5.95 -3.07 0.80
C ASP A 104 6.51 -4.49 0.92
N ASN A 105 7.43 -4.83 0.01
CA ASN A 105 8.13 -6.12 -0.05
C ASN A 105 8.97 -6.45 1.22
N ASN A 106 8.81 -5.67 2.29
CA ASN A 106 9.52 -5.74 3.55
C ASN A 106 9.33 -7.10 4.24
N TRP A 107 8.14 -7.69 4.14
CA TRP A 107 7.84 -9.01 4.72
C TRP A 107 8.56 -10.16 3.97
N ARG A 108 8.74 -10.03 2.64
CA ARG A 108 9.49 -10.99 1.83
C ARG A 108 10.97 -10.97 2.21
N THR A 109 11.55 -9.78 2.36
CA THR A 109 12.93 -9.61 2.84
C THR A 109 13.11 -10.20 4.23
N ALA A 110 12.18 -9.95 5.16
CA ALA A 110 12.23 -10.53 6.51
C ALA A 110 12.20 -12.07 6.47
N THR A 111 11.39 -12.66 5.61
CA THR A 111 11.29 -14.13 5.48
C THR A 111 12.58 -14.75 4.94
N ILE A 112 13.22 -14.11 3.96
CA ILE A 112 14.50 -14.56 3.42
C ILE A 112 15.59 -14.55 4.50
N VAL A 113 15.65 -13.47 5.29
CA VAL A 113 16.64 -13.37 6.39
C VAL A 113 16.42 -14.46 7.44
N VAL A 114 15.17 -14.72 7.83
CA VAL A 114 14.84 -15.78 8.81
C VAL A 114 15.22 -17.16 8.28
N ALA A 115 14.93 -17.46 7.01
CA ALA A 115 15.27 -18.73 6.37
C ALA A 115 16.79 -18.96 6.32
N VAL A 116 17.57 -17.93 5.98
CA VAL A 116 19.04 -18.02 5.94
C VAL A 116 19.61 -18.24 7.33
N LEU A 117 19.14 -17.51 8.35
CA LEU A 117 19.61 -17.67 9.72
C LEU A 117 19.33 -19.08 10.25
N LEU A 118 18.14 -19.63 9.98
CA LEU A 118 17.79 -21.01 10.33
C LEU A 118 18.68 -22.04 9.61
N GLY A 119 18.95 -21.84 8.32
CA GLY A 119 19.80 -22.73 7.54
C GLY A 119 21.24 -22.76 8.05
N VAL A 120 21.83 -21.60 8.32
CA VAL A 120 23.19 -21.48 8.87
C VAL A 120 23.28 -22.11 10.26
N PHE A 121 22.29 -21.86 11.12
CA PHE A 121 22.23 -22.46 12.45
C PHE A 121 22.21 -24.00 12.38
N LEU A 122 21.37 -24.57 11.52
CA LEU A 122 21.28 -26.02 11.34
C LEU A 122 22.60 -26.61 10.81
N LEU A 123 23.26 -25.94 9.86
CA LEU A 123 24.55 -26.36 9.33
C LEU A 123 25.63 -26.39 10.43
N ILE A 124 25.66 -25.38 11.30
CA ILE A 124 26.59 -25.34 12.44
C ILE A 124 26.36 -26.53 13.38
N VAL A 125 25.11 -26.86 13.71
CA VAL A 125 24.78 -28.01 14.57
C VAL A 125 25.24 -29.32 13.94
N VAL A 126 25.05 -29.50 12.63
CA VAL A 126 25.53 -30.68 11.90
C VAL A 126 27.06 -30.78 11.94
N VAL A 127 27.77 -29.67 11.74
CA VAL A 127 29.25 -29.66 11.79
C VAL A 127 29.75 -29.98 13.20
N LEU A 128 29.15 -29.39 14.22
CA LEU A 128 29.53 -29.66 15.62
C LEU A 128 29.28 -31.12 16.00
N SER A 129 28.12 -31.68 15.63
CA SER A 129 27.83 -33.10 15.89
C SER A 129 28.80 -34.03 15.14
N ALA A 130 29.14 -33.73 13.87
CA ALA A 130 30.12 -34.49 13.11
C ALA A 130 31.53 -34.44 13.72
N LEU A 131 31.98 -33.26 14.17
CA LEU A 131 33.25 -33.10 14.88
C LEU A 131 33.26 -33.85 16.22
N TRP A 132 32.14 -33.83 16.94
CA TRP A 132 32.01 -34.56 18.20
C TRP A 132 32.08 -36.07 17.99
N ILE A 133 31.40 -36.60 16.97
CA ILE A 133 31.49 -38.02 16.60
C ILE A 133 32.91 -38.37 16.13
N TYR A 134 33.54 -37.51 15.34
CA TYR A 134 34.89 -37.74 14.83
C TYR A 134 35.94 -37.79 15.94
N THR A 135 35.87 -36.86 16.90
CA THR A 135 36.78 -36.84 18.07
C THR A 135 36.51 -38.01 19.01
N LYS A 136 35.24 -38.36 19.26
CA LYS A 136 34.86 -39.54 20.04
C LYS A 136 35.36 -40.84 19.41
N ASN A 137 35.26 -40.98 18.09
CA ASN A 137 35.75 -42.17 17.38
C ASN A 137 37.29 -42.29 17.39
N ARG A 138 38.03 -41.17 17.53
CA ARG A 138 39.49 -41.19 17.72
C ARG A 138 39.92 -41.48 19.16
N ALA A 139 39.10 -41.14 20.15
CA ALA A 139 39.39 -41.42 21.57
C ALA A 139 39.31 -42.92 21.94
N GLY A 140 38.79 -43.78 21.05
CA GLY A 140 38.62 -45.23 21.29
C GLY A 140 39.84 -46.12 21.03
N ARG A 141 41.04 -45.58 20.75
CA ARG A 141 42.24 -46.40 20.48
C ARG A 141 43.52 -45.94 21.18
N TYR A 142 43.43 -45.68 22.48
CA TYR A 142 44.60 -45.74 23.36
C TYR A 142 44.25 -46.50 24.64
N SER A 143 44.24 -47.82 24.54
CA SER A 143 44.45 -48.69 25.70
C SER A 143 45.97 -48.76 25.90
N PRO A 144 46.53 -48.30 27.03
CA PRO A 144 47.89 -48.66 27.37
C PRO A 144 47.92 -50.15 27.69
N TYR A 145 48.45 -50.92 26.75
CA TYR A 145 48.84 -52.31 26.96
C TYR A 145 50.01 -52.31 27.96
N THR A 146 49.74 -52.65 29.22
CA THR A 146 50.80 -52.94 30.21
C THR A 146 51.19 -54.40 30.06
N ASP A 147 52.26 -54.66 29.31
CA ASP A 147 52.84 -56.00 29.27
C ASP A 147 53.70 -56.23 30.52
N ASN A 148 53.35 -57.28 31.25
CA ASN A 148 54.08 -57.74 32.42
C ASN A 148 55.22 -58.64 31.97
N ILE A 149 56.47 -58.16 31.88
CA ILE A 149 57.63 -59.07 31.74
C ILE A 149 58.84 -58.58 32.57
N LEU A 150 58.92 -59.15 33.79
CA LEU A 150 60.08 -59.74 34.46
C LEU A 150 61.45 -59.04 34.45
N GLY A 151 61.88 -58.61 35.64
CA GLY A 151 63.27 -58.41 36.02
C GLY A 151 63.53 -58.96 37.43
N HIS A 152 63.48 -60.29 37.57
CA HIS A 152 63.92 -60.98 38.79
C HIS A 152 65.46 -61.02 38.81
N SER A 153 66.12 -60.45 39.82
CA SER A 153 67.47 -60.88 40.22
C SER A 153 67.77 -60.52 41.67
N TYR A 154 68.03 -61.56 42.47
CA TYR A 154 68.31 -61.58 43.90
C TYR A 154 69.72 -61.05 44.26
N LYS A 155 69.89 -60.60 45.51
CA LYS A 155 70.87 -61.19 46.46
C LYS A 155 70.73 -60.65 47.88
N ASN A 156 70.55 -61.57 48.83
CA ASN A 156 70.83 -61.41 50.25
C ASN A 156 72.34 -61.59 50.49
N PHE A 157 72.90 -60.82 51.42
CA PHE A 157 73.83 -61.25 52.48
C PHE A 157 73.71 -60.27 53.64
#